data_AF-A0A8H8NK46-F1
#
_entry.id   AF-A0A8H8NK46-F1
#
_cell.length_a   1.000
_cell.length_b   1.000
_cell.length_c   1.000
_cell.angle_alpha   90.00
_cell.angle_beta   90.00
_cell.angle_gamma   90.00
#
_symmetry.space_group_name_H-M   'P 1'
#
loop_
_entity.id
_entity.type
_entity.pdbx_description
1 polymer ?
#
loop_
_entity_poly.entity_id
_entity_poly.type
_entity_poly.pdbx_seq_one_letter_code
_entity_poly.pdbx_strand_id
1 'polypeptide(L)'
;MPPAQVIVGRGFDVLLVAAAALSPSSQTAAYMRVAAMTLAAYDWIITLKPEIKLYRRHKTFSKAVTLFALIRYVSIAAIITSNVGFFGTGFSARACHHYHLVAPLLKMFATLISQVIISIRTYAISRKARWVLWTLSILFVLSCVPEVLGNAWQRKAVQNSSFNCTSGNLPEHKIAWLHYLAAVVFDTVAMGIATFYLWSPTKRSVTGLAKVMLEEGLMYFVLLTGQ
;
A
#
# COMPACT_ATOMS: atom_id res chain seq x y z
N MET A 1 -12.95 12.07 -6.97
CA MET A 1 -12.55 10.65 -7.16
C MET A 1 -12.57 10.00 -5.80
N PRO A 2 -13.10 8.78 -5.64
CA PRO A 2 -13.40 8.26 -4.31
C PRO A 2 -12.11 7.91 -3.53
N PRO A 3 -11.79 8.62 -2.43
CA PRO A 3 -10.89 8.23 -1.33
C PRO A 3 -10.69 6.76 -0.99
N ALA A 4 -11.74 5.95 -1.13
CA ALA A 4 -11.82 4.58 -0.61
C ALA A 4 -10.85 3.64 -1.33
N GLN A 5 -10.57 3.87 -2.62
CA GLN A 5 -9.81 2.94 -3.46
C GLN A 5 -8.32 2.84 -3.04
N VAL A 6 -7.72 3.95 -2.59
CA VAL A 6 -6.31 3.98 -2.12
C VAL A 6 -6.15 3.34 -0.73
N ILE A 7 -7.18 3.46 0.12
CA ILE A 7 -7.22 2.84 1.46
C ILE A 7 -7.45 1.33 1.33
N VAL A 8 -8.33 0.92 0.40
CA VAL A 8 -8.62 -0.49 0.10
C VAL A 8 -7.34 -1.21 -0.36
N GLY A 9 -6.56 -0.66 -1.31
CA GLY A 9 -5.33 -1.30 -1.78
C GLY A 9 -4.25 -1.50 -0.70
N ARG A 10 -4.18 -0.61 0.32
CA ARG A 10 -3.20 -0.71 1.43
C ARG A 10 -3.67 -1.61 2.57
N GLY A 11 -4.95 -1.54 2.96
CA GLY A 11 -5.54 -2.50 3.89
C GLY A 11 -5.39 -3.93 3.38
N PHE A 12 -5.30 -4.08 2.06
CA PHE A 12 -5.14 -5.34 1.36
C PHE A 12 -3.73 -5.94 1.42
N ASP A 13 -2.68 -5.15 1.20
CA ASP A 13 -1.29 -5.60 1.40
C ASP A 13 -1.03 -5.96 2.87
N VAL A 14 -1.63 -5.22 3.81
CA VAL A 14 -1.56 -5.51 5.25
C VAL A 14 -2.33 -6.80 5.59
N LEU A 15 -3.53 -7.02 5.06
CA LEU A 15 -4.30 -8.26 5.22
C LEU A 15 -3.57 -9.48 4.64
N LEU A 16 -2.98 -9.33 3.46
CA LEU A 16 -2.24 -10.41 2.80
C LEU A 16 -1.01 -10.82 3.60
N VAL A 17 -0.33 -9.85 4.20
CA VAL A 17 0.88 -10.06 4.99
C VAL A 17 0.54 -10.56 6.39
N ALA A 18 -0.45 -9.97 7.07
CA ALA A 18 -0.90 -10.43 8.38
C ALA A 18 -1.38 -11.89 8.28
N ALA A 19 -2.17 -12.23 7.25
CA ALA A 19 -2.59 -13.60 6.99
C ALA A 19 -1.43 -14.54 6.59
N ALA A 20 -0.44 -14.04 5.83
CA ALA A 20 0.76 -14.82 5.49
C ALA A 20 1.72 -14.99 6.67
N ALA A 21 1.71 -14.08 7.65
CA ALA A 21 2.51 -14.16 8.87
C ALA A 21 1.89 -15.10 9.92
N LEU A 22 0.56 -15.31 9.85
CA LEU A 22 -0.20 -16.16 10.76
C LEU A 22 -0.38 -17.61 10.29
N SER A 23 -0.11 -17.95 9.02
CA SER A 23 -0.36 -19.29 8.49
C SER A 23 0.93 -20.09 8.16
N PRO A 24 1.16 -21.25 8.80
CA PRO A 24 2.32 -22.11 8.52
C PRO A 24 2.18 -22.95 7.25
N SER A 25 1.02 -22.92 6.57
CA SER A 25 0.72 -23.72 5.38
C SER A 25 0.84 -22.91 4.08
N SER A 26 1.67 -23.38 3.15
CA SER A 26 1.84 -22.81 1.80
C SER A 26 0.52 -22.68 1.01
N GLN A 27 -0.47 -23.52 1.31
CA GLN A 27 -1.80 -23.51 0.70
C GLN A 27 -2.63 -22.29 1.11
N THR A 28 -2.62 -21.92 2.40
CA THR A 28 -3.36 -20.74 2.89
C THR A 28 -2.80 -19.46 2.25
N ALA A 29 -1.48 -19.36 2.15
CA ALA A 29 -0.82 -18.25 1.46
C ALA A 29 -1.18 -18.21 -0.04
N ALA A 30 -1.41 -19.35 -0.69
CA ALA A 30 -1.86 -19.40 -2.09
C ALA A 30 -3.32 -18.92 -2.24
N TYR A 31 -4.25 -19.41 -1.42
CA TYR A 31 -5.65 -18.99 -1.46
C TYR A 31 -5.81 -17.49 -1.19
N MET A 32 -5.08 -16.96 -0.19
CA MET A 32 -5.10 -15.53 0.11
C MET A 32 -4.55 -14.69 -1.05
N ARG A 33 -3.49 -15.14 -1.73
CA ARG A 33 -2.98 -14.48 -2.94
C ARG A 33 -3.98 -14.48 -4.09
N VAL A 34 -4.72 -15.57 -4.28
CA VAL A 34 -5.75 -15.66 -5.34
C VAL A 34 -6.93 -14.77 -5.03
N ALA A 35 -7.49 -14.84 -3.82
CA ALA A 35 -8.52 -13.90 -3.35
C ALA A 35 -8.06 -12.45 -3.55
N ALA A 36 -6.76 -12.22 -3.35
CA ALA A 36 -6.12 -10.95 -3.57
C ALA A 36 -6.01 -10.43 -4.98
N MET A 37 -5.66 -11.31 -5.91
CA MET A 37 -5.70 -10.95 -7.31
C MET A 37 -7.13 -10.63 -7.75
N THR A 38 -8.14 -11.37 -7.27
CA THR A 38 -9.53 -11.14 -7.63
C THR A 38 -10.03 -9.78 -7.15
N LEU A 39 -9.75 -9.42 -5.90
CA LEU A 39 -10.13 -8.10 -5.35
C LEU A 39 -9.39 -6.96 -6.04
N ALA A 40 -8.08 -7.11 -6.29
CA ALA A 40 -7.30 -6.12 -7.02
C ALA A 40 -7.79 -5.94 -8.48
N ALA A 41 -8.15 -7.04 -9.15
CA ALA A 41 -8.71 -7.00 -10.50
C ALA A 41 -10.09 -6.33 -10.52
N TYR A 42 -10.95 -6.65 -9.54
CA TYR A 42 -12.25 -6.02 -9.39
C TYR A 42 -12.12 -4.51 -9.19
N ASP A 43 -11.26 -4.08 -8.26
CA ASP A 43 -10.98 -2.67 -7.99
C ASP A 43 -10.50 -1.98 -9.28
N TRP A 44 -9.53 -2.58 -9.98
CA TRP A 44 -9.02 -2.04 -11.23
C TRP A 44 -10.13 -1.83 -12.29
N ILE A 45 -11.02 -2.81 -12.48
CA ILE A 45 -12.10 -2.72 -13.46
C ILE A 45 -13.06 -1.57 -13.13
N ILE A 46 -13.44 -1.41 -11.86
CA ILE A 46 -14.38 -0.35 -11.45
C ILE A 46 -13.75 1.04 -11.52
N THR A 47 -12.46 1.18 -11.20
CA THR A 47 -11.76 2.48 -11.26
C THR A 47 -11.41 2.92 -12.69
N LEU A 48 -11.46 2.02 -13.68
CA LEU A 48 -11.08 2.33 -15.05
C LEU A 48 -12.03 3.35 -15.72
N LYS A 49 -13.35 3.22 -15.52
CA LYS A 49 -14.34 4.11 -16.14
C LYS A 49 -14.19 5.58 -15.67
N PRO A 50 -14.04 5.87 -14.36
CA PRO A 50 -13.75 7.23 -13.89
C PRO A 50 -12.40 7.79 -14.36
N GLU A 51 -11.38 6.94 -14.48
CA GLU A 51 -10.04 7.35 -14.91
C GLU A 51 -10.03 7.83 -16.36
N ILE A 52 -10.64 7.06 -17.26
CA ILE A 52 -10.78 7.46 -18.68
C ILE A 52 -11.50 8.81 -18.77
N LYS A 53 -12.55 9.01 -17.97
CA LYS A 53 -13.29 10.28 -17.90
C LYS A 53 -12.41 11.43 -17.37
N LEU A 54 -11.51 11.16 -16.43
CA LEU A 54 -10.57 12.15 -15.88
C LEU A 54 -9.52 12.55 -16.92
N TYR A 55 -8.88 11.59 -17.60
CA TYR A 55 -7.91 11.87 -18.66
C TYR A 55 -8.53 12.62 -19.84
N ARG A 56 -9.79 12.30 -20.18
CA ARG A 56 -10.50 13.03 -21.24
C ARG A 56 -10.78 14.49 -20.87
N ARG A 57 -10.93 14.79 -19.58
CA ARG A 57 -11.33 16.12 -19.08
C ARG A 57 -10.12 17.02 -18.76
N HIS A 58 -8.99 16.44 -18.40
CA HIS A 58 -7.73 17.15 -18.16
C HIS A 58 -6.72 16.83 -19.26
N LYS A 59 -6.56 17.75 -20.24
CA LYS A 59 -5.53 17.64 -21.29
C LYS A 59 -4.09 17.82 -20.79
N THR A 60 -3.91 18.35 -19.59
CA THR A 60 -2.60 18.60 -18.98
C THR A 60 -2.35 17.67 -17.80
N PHE A 61 -1.15 17.10 -17.75
CA PHE A 61 -0.67 16.23 -16.67
C PHE A 61 -0.50 17.03 -15.38
N SER A 62 -1.57 17.16 -14.59
CA SER A 62 -1.48 17.68 -13.22
C SER A 62 -0.69 16.69 -12.36
N LYS A 63 0.14 17.21 -11.44
CA LYS A 63 0.98 16.40 -10.53
C LYS A 63 0.19 15.30 -9.80
N ALA A 64 -1.06 15.60 -9.43
CA ALA A 64 -1.96 14.64 -8.79
C ALA A 64 -2.38 13.49 -9.71
N VAL A 65 -2.56 13.75 -11.01
CA VAL A 65 -2.89 12.72 -12.02
C VAL A 65 -1.69 11.82 -12.26
N THR A 66 -0.48 12.39 -12.35
CA THR A 66 0.75 11.59 -12.49
C THR A 66 1.01 10.70 -11.28
N LEU A 67 0.86 11.23 -10.06
CA LEU A 67 0.98 10.44 -8.84
C LEU A 67 -0.06 9.31 -8.77
N PHE A 68 -1.29 9.58 -9.22
CA PHE A 68 -2.37 8.60 -9.29
C PHE A 68 -2.09 7.50 -10.33
N ALA A 69 -1.58 7.86 -11.51
CA ALA A 69 -1.16 6.88 -12.50
C ALA A 69 -0.03 6.00 -11.96
N LEU A 70 0.98 6.63 -11.36
CA LEU A 70 2.15 5.94 -10.82
C LEU A 70 1.77 4.90 -9.76
N ILE A 71 0.97 5.26 -8.74
CA ILE A 71 0.54 4.29 -7.71
C ILE A 71 -0.18 3.10 -8.36
N ARG A 72 -1.08 3.36 -9.31
CA ARG A 72 -1.89 2.31 -9.94
C ARG A 72 -1.05 1.31 -10.73
N TYR A 73 -0.17 1.80 -11.60
CA TYR A 73 0.66 0.93 -12.44
C TYR A 73 1.74 0.21 -11.64
N VAL A 74 2.35 0.88 -10.64
CA VAL A 74 3.37 0.26 -9.78
C VAL A 74 2.74 -0.84 -8.93
N SER A 75 1.55 -0.64 -8.36
CA SER A 75 0.85 -1.68 -7.60
C SER A 75 0.50 -2.91 -8.47
N ILE A 76 0.04 -2.71 -9.71
CA ILE A 76 -0.23 -3.83 -10.63
C ILE A 76 1.06 -4.59 -10.94
N ALA A 77 2.15 -3.86 -11.25
CA ALA A 77 3.45 -4.46 -11.49
C ALA A 77 3.95 -5.25 -10.27
N ALA A 78 3.76 -4.74 -9.06
CA ALA A 78 4.10 -5.42 -7.81
C ALA A 78 3.31 -6.73 -7.62
N ILE A 79 2.00 -6.72 -7.91
CA ILE A 79 1.16 -7.92 -7.83
C ILE A 79 1.58 -8.94 -8.88
N ILE A 80 1.77 -8.54 -10.14
CA ILE A 80 2.15 -9.46 -11.22
C ILE A 80 3.51 -10.10 -10.91
N THR A 81 4.52 -9.29 -10.57
CA THR A 81 5.87 -9.80 -10.27
C THR A 81 5.88 -10.69 -9.03
N SER A 82 5.08 -10.37 -8.01
CA SER A 82 4.95 -11.22 -6.84
C SER A 82 4.31 -12.57 -7.15
N ASN A 83 3.34 -12.63 -8.06
CA ASN A 83 2.67 -13.87 -8.44
C ASN A 83 3.50 -14.71 -9.40
N VAL A 84 4.19 -14.08 -10.35
CA VAL A 84 5.12 -14.76 -11.27
C VAL A 84 6.26 -15.42 -10.49
N GLY A 85 6.81 -14.76 -9.45
CA GLY A 85 7.82 -15.38 -8.58
C GLY A 85 7.30 -16.56 -7.76
N PHE A 86 6.03 -16.50 -7.33
CA PHE A 86 5.43 -17.53 -6.48
C PHE A 86 4.93 -18.77 -7.26
N PHE A 87 4.24 -18.55 -8.39
CA PHE A 87 3.64 -19.61 -9.21
C PHE A 87 4.55 -20.05 -10.37
N GLY A 88 5.55 -19.27 -10.74
CA GLY A 88 6.47 -19.64 -11.81
C GLY A 88 7.38 -20.81 -11.40
N THR A 89 7.56 -21.75 -12.33
CA THR A 89 8.47 -22.89 -12.19
C THR A 89 9.64 -22.74 -13.15
N GLY A 90 10.81 -23.29 -12.79
CA GLY A 90 11.98 -23.32 -13.66
C GLY A 90 12.87 -22.07 -13.65
N PHE A 91 12.86 -21.26 -12.58
CA PHE A 91 13.81 -20.15 -12.45
C PHE A 91 15.23 -20.68 -12.23
N SER A 92 16.18 -20.27 -13.08
CA SER A 92 17.60 -20.49 -12.83
C SER A 92 18.06 -19.72 -11.60
N ALA A 93 19.05 -20.24 -10.87
CA ALA A 93 19.57 -19.59 -9.66
C ALA A 93 20.05 -18.15 -9.92
N ARG A 94 20.66 -17.92 -11.08
CA ARG A 94 21.12 -16.59 -11.52
C ARG A 94 19.95 -15.64 -11.85
N ALA A 95 18.90 -16.14 -12.50
CA ALA A 95 17.70 -15.35 -12.75
C ALA A 95 16.98 -15.00 -11.44
N CYS A 96 16.91 -15.95 -10.49
CA CYS A 96 16.29 -15.71 -9.20
C CYS A 96 17.05 -14.67 -8.36
N HIS A 97 18.39 -14.66 -8.42
CA HIS A 97 19.20 -13.65 -7.74
C HIS A 97 18.91 -12.22 -8.23
N HIS A 98 18.54 -12.00 -9.49
CA HIS A 98 18.11 -10.67 -9.93
C HIS A 98 16.61 -10.42 -9.69
N TYR A 99 15.78 -11.46 -9.84
CA TYR A 99 14.33 -11.34 -9.76
C TYR A 99 13.80 -11.13 -8.32
N HIS A 100 14.46 -11.71 -7.31
CA HIS A 100 13.95 -11.69 -5.94
C HIS A 100 13.79 -10.28 -5.33
N LEU A 101 14.52 -9.27 -5.83
CA LEU A 101 14.41 -7.88 -5.35
C LEU A 101 13.34 -7.07 -6.09
N VAL A 102 12.89 -7.51 -7.26
CA VAL A 102 11.96 -6.75 -8.12
C VAL A 102 10.61 -6.53 -7.42
N ALA A 103 9.98 -7.60 -6.94
CA ALA A 103 8.68 -7.49 -6.28
C ALA A 103 8.75 -6.65 -4.97
N PRO A 104 9.74 -6.84 -4.09
CA PRO A 104 9.95 -5.99 -2.91
C PRO A 104 10.14 -4.50 -3.23
N LEU A 105 10.96 -4.18 -4.24
CA LEU A 105 11.22 -2.79 -4.63
C LEU A 105 9.95 -2.13 -5.19
N LEU A 106 9.19 -2.84 -6.03
CA LEU A 106 7.92 -2.32 -6.55
C LEU A 106 6.91 -2.06 -5.42
N LYS A 107 6.84 -2.96 -4.43
CA LYS A 107 6.02 -2.73 -3.23
C LYS A 107 6.46 -1.51 -2.44
N MET A 108 7.77 -1.33 -2.25
CA MET A 108 8.34 -0.15 -1.59
C MET A 108 7.97 1.15 -2.33
N PHE A 109 8.05 1.17 -3.66
CA PHE A 109 7.62 2.35 -4.40
C PHE A 109 6.11 2.61 -4.26
N ALA A 110 5.29 1.56 -4.31
CA ALA A 110 3.86 1.68 -4.08
C ALA A 110 3.54 2.22 -2.68
N THR A 111 4.23 1.75 -1.63
CA THR A 111 4.05 2.23 -0.26
C THR A 111 4.42 3.71 -0.14
N LEU A 112 5.59 4.12 -0.63
CA LEU A 112 6.04 5.51 -0.58
C LEU A 112 5.08 6.47 -1.29
N ILE A 113 4.65 6.13 -2.50
CA ILE A 113 3.70 6.96 -3.27
C ILE A 113 2.38 7.11 -2.51
N SER A 114 1.88 6.02 -1.91
CA SER A 114 0.62 6.05 -1.15
C SER A 114 0.72 6.93 0.11
N GLN A 115 1.83 6.82 0.86
CA GLN A 115 2.14 7.67 2.03
C GLN A 115 2.11 9.17 1.64
N VAL A 116 2.70 9.52 0.49
CA VAL A 116 2.69 10.89 -0.03
C VAL A 116 1.28 11.34 -0.39
N ILE A 117 0.49 10.51 -1.07
CA ILE A 117 -0.91 10.82 -1.44
C ILE A 117 -1.75 11.08 -0.19
N ILE A 118 -1.66 10.20 0.81
CA ILE A 118 -2.37 10.35 2.09
C ILE A 118 -1.92 11.63 2.79
N SER A 119 -0.62 11.92 2.84
CA SER A 119 -0.09 13.15 3.44
C SER A 119 -0.66 14.42 2.82
N ILE A 120 -0.65 14.49 1.48
CA ILE A 120 -1.16 15.64 0.73
C ILE A 120 -2.65 15.84 1.04
N ARG A 121 -3.41 14.74 1.09
CA ARG A 121 -4.85 14.77 1.39
C ARG A 121 -5.14 15.20 2.82
N THR A 122 -4.46 14.62 3.80
CA THR A 122 -4.61 15.00 5.20
C THR A 122 -4.23 16.46 5.40
N TYR A 123 -3.14 16.93 4.80
CA TYR A 123 -2.75 18.35 4.86
C TYR A 123 -3.79 19.29 4.23
N ALA A 124 -4.41 18.89 3.12
CA ALA A 124 -5.49 19.65 2.50
C ALA A 124 -6.75 19.70 3.39
N ILE A 125 -7.13 18.57 4.02
CA ILE A 125 -8.27 18.50 4.96
C ILE A 125 -7.99 19.32 6.22
N SER A 126 -6.76 19.30 6.71
CA SER A 126 -6.31 20.07 7.89
C SER A 126 -6.11 21.56 7.61
N ARG A 127 -6.72 22.10 6.54
CA ARG A 127 -6.68 23.52 6.17
C ARG A 127 -5.26 24.07 6.05
N LYS A 128 -4.31 23.23 5.62
CA LYS A 128 -2.88 23.57 5.48
C LYS A 128 -2.19 24.00 6.79
N ALA A 129 -2.61 23.45 7.93
CA ALA A 129 -1.95 23.70 9.20
C ALA A 129 -0.49 23.22 9.17
N ARG A 130 0.47 24.12 9.41
CA ARG A 130 1.91 23.83 9.34
C ARG A 130 2.34 22.70 10.28
N TRP A 131 1.72 22.58 11.46
CA TRP A 131 2.00 21.49 12.40
C TRP A 131 1.69 20.11 11.80
N VAL A 132 0.59 19.98 11.04
CA VAL A 132 0.23 18.72 10.37
C VAL A 132 1.26 18.33 9.31
N LEU A 133 1.81 19.31 8.59
CA LEU A 133 2.88 19.05 7.63
C LEU A 133 4.12 18.48 8.34
N TRP A 134 4.58 19.13 9.41
CA TRP A 134 5.76 18.67 10.17
C TRP A 134 5.55 17.26 10.75
N THR A 135 4.41 17.00 11.38
CA THR A 135 4.10 15.68 11.94
C THR A 135 4.10 14.59 10.88
N LEU A 136 3.43 14.82 9.74
CA LEU A 136 3.38 13.84 8.65
C LEU A 136 4.74 13.65 7.96
N SER A 137 5.52 14.72 7.79
CA SER A 137 6.87 14.65 7.22
C SER A 137 7.84 13.88 8.12
N ILE A 138 7.80 14.09 9.44
CA ILE A 138 8.62 13.34 10.39
C ILE A 138 8.24 11.86 10.36
N LEU A 139 6.93 11.56 10.41
CA LEU A 139 6.45 10.17 10.33
C LEU A 139 6.82 9.50 9.00
N PHE A 140 6.79 10.23 7.89
CA PHE A 140 7.22 9.73 6.58
C PHE A 140 8.71 9.33 6.57
N VAL A 141 9.57 10.17 7.12
CA VAL A 141 11.01 9.86 7.21
C VAL A 141 11.24 8.65 8.13
N LEU A 142 10.52 8.59 9.26
CA LEU A 142 10.60 7.45 10.18
C LEU A 142 10.12 6.14 9.53
N SER A 143 9.10 6.16 8.65
CA SER A 143 8.65 4.97 7.93
C SER A 143 9.58 4.55 6.79
N CYS A 144 10.29 5.49 6.16
CA CYS A 144 11.26 5.19 5.10
C CYS A 144 12.46 4.36 5.60
N VAL A 145 12.95 4.62 6.81
CA VAL A 145 14.13 3.95 7.37
C VAL A 145 13.99 2.41 7.40
N PRO A 146 12.95 1.82 8.02
CA PRO A 146 12.76 0.37 8.01
C PRO A 146 12.43 -0.18 6.62
N GLU A 147 11.77 0.58 5.74
CA GLU A 147 11.47 0.15 4.36
C GLU A 147 12.76 -0.03 3.54
N VAL A 148 13.72 0.90 3.66
CA VAL A 148 14.99 0.84 2.93
C VAL A 148 15.91 -0.24 3.53
N LEU A 149 16.04 -0.28 4.86
CA LEU A 149 16.90 -1.27 5.53
C LEU A 149 16.40 -2.71 5.31
N GLY A 150 15.09 -2.92 5.40
CA GLY A 150 14.47 -4.22 5.19
C GLY A 150 14.56 -4.75 3.77
N ASN A 151 14.60 -3.87 2.76
CA ASN A 151 14.70 -4.26 1.35
C ASN A 151 16.15 -4.33 0.82
N ALA A 152 17.05 -3.47 1.30
CA ALA A 152 18.42 -3.39 0.80
C ALA A 152 19.39 -4.37 1.47
N TRP A 153 19.21 -4.70 2.76
CA TRP A 153 20.26 -5.39 3.53
C TRP A 153 19.91 -6.83 3.95
N GLN A 154 18.64 -7.22 3.97
CA GLN A 154 18.20 -8.46 4.65
C GLN A 154 17.41 -9.46 3.79
N ARG A 155 17.37 -9.29 2.47
CA ARG A 155 16.68 -10.25 1.59
C ARG A 155 17.64 -11.25 0.96
N LYS A 156 17.27 -12.53 1.03
CA LYS A 156 17.92 -13.61 0.28
C LYS A 156 16.94 -14.23 -0.71
N ALA A 157 17.44 -14.65 -1.85
CA ALA A 157 16.68 -15.45 -2.81
C ALA A 157 16.39 -16.83 -2.19
N VAL A 158 15.12 -17.20 -2.11
CA VAL A 158 14.66 -18.51 -1.64
C VAL A 158 13.99 -19.23 -2.80
N GLN A 159 14.41 -20.47 -3.04
CA GLN A 159 13.86 -21.36 -4.05
C GLN A 159 13.36 -22.65 -3.38
N ASN A 160 12.15 -23.07 -3.73
CA ASN A 160 11.61 -24.37 -3.33
C ASN A 160 11.98 -25.46 -4.38
N SER A 161 11.64 -26.71 -4.08
CA SER A 161 11.85 -27.88 -4.95
C SER A 161 11.25 -27.77 -6.36
N SER A 162 10.30 -26.85 -6.58
CA SER A 162 9.72 -26.55 -7.90
C SER A 162 10.46 -25.45 -8.68
N PHE A 163 11.63 -25.01 -8.19
CA PHE A 163 12.41 -23.91 -8.76
C PHE A 163 11.60 -22.61 -8.91
N ASN A 164 10.77 -22.30 -7.91
CA ASN A 164 10.13 -20.98 -7.80
C ASN A 164 11.15 -19.95 -7.28
N CYS A 165 10.82 -18.67 -7.35
CA CYS A 165 11.69 -17.60 -6.88
C CYS A 165 10.92 -16.63 -5.98
N THR A 166 11.14 -16.75 -4.67
CA THR A 166 10.55 -15.85 -3.68
C THR A 166 11.65 -15.17 -2.87
N SER A 167 11.45 -13.92 -2.46
CA SER A 167 12.36 -13.27 -1.51
C SER A 167 12.02 -13.72 -0.09
N GLY A 168 12.98 -14.31 0.62
CA GLY A 168 12.86 -14.63 2.03
C GLY A 168 13.66 -13.67 2.91
N ASN A 169 13.24 -13.52 4.17
CA ASN A 169 14.04 -12.87 5.20
C ASN A 169 15.03 -13.87 5.80
N LEU A 170 16.16 -13.39 6.34
CA LEU A 170 17.03 -14.22 7.15
C LEU A 170 16.29 -14.67 8.44
N PRO A 171 16.51 -15.92 8.91
CA PRO A 171 15.80 -16.48 10.05
C PRO A 171 16.01 -15.74 11.37
N GLU A 172 17.10 -14.98 11.52
CA GLU A 172 17.43 -14.32 12.78
C GLU A 172 16.81 -12.92 12.98
N HIS A 173 16.36 -12.24 11.92
CA HIS A 173 15.96 -10.83 12.02
C HIS A 173 14.59 -10.61 11.36
N LYS A 174 13.53 -10.55 12.18
CA LYS A 174 12.15 -10.31 11.73
C LYS A 174 11.88 -8.83 11.37
N ILE A 175 12.81 -8.10 10.75
CA ILE A 175 12.67 -6.65 10.47
C ILE A 175 11.45 -6.32 9.59
N ALA A 176 10.91 -7.29 8.86
CA ALA A 176 9.67 -7.12 8.12
C ALA A 176 8.50 -6.60 9.00
N TRP A 177 8.39 -7.04 10.26
CA TRP A 177 7.30 -6.59 11.14
C TRP A 177 7.36 -5.08 11.45
N LEU A 178 8.58 -4.53 11.57
CA LEU A 178 8.81 -3.11 11.87
C LEU A 178 8.35 -2.21 10.72
N HIS A 179 8.57 -2.64 9.48
CA HIS A 179 8.03 -1.94 8.30
C HIS A 179 6.50 -1.86 8.38
N TYR A 180 5.82 -2.97 8.65
CA TYR A 180 4.36 -2.99 8.72
C TYR A 180 3.84 -2.13 9.86
N LEU A 181 4.46 -2.22 11.04
CA LEU A 181 4.08 -1.37 12.18
C LEU A 181 4.24 0.11 11.84
N ALA A 182 5.36 0.52 11.23
CA ALA A 182 5.60 1.91 10.87
C ALA A 182 4.56 2.42 9.85
N ALA A 183 4.20 1.60 8.86
CA ALA A 183 3.17 1.93 7.88
C ALA A 183 1.77 2.08 8.52
N VAL A 184 1.40 1.16 9.42
CA VAL A 184 0.13 1.22 10.15
C VAL A 184 0.06 2.45 11.06
N VAL A 185 1.14 2.76 11.78
CA VAL A 185 1.21 3.96 12.64
C VAL A 185 1.04 5.23 11.81
N PHE A 186 1.73 5.34 10.68
CA PHE A 186 1.60 6.47 9.76
C PHE A 186 0.15 6.65 9.30
N ASP A 187 -0.50 5.57 8.86
CA ASP A 187 -1.87 5.61 8.36
C ASP A 187 -2.88 5.92 9.49
N THR A 188 -2.65 5.38 10.69
CA THR A 188 -3.47 5.67 11.88
C THR A 188 -3.44 7.15 12.23
N VAL A 189 -2.24 7.74 12.27
CA VAL A 189 -2.07 9.16 12.61
C VAL A 189 -2.68 10.04 11.52
N ALA A 190 -2.40 9.74 10.24
CA ALA A 190 -2.95 10.51 9.14
C ALA A 190 -4.49 10.45 9.09
N MET A 191 -5.07 9.28 9.36
CA MET A 191 -6.52 9.08 9.47
C MET A 191 -7.09 9.83 10.68
N GLY A 192 -6.48 9.68 11.85
CA GLY A 192 -6.92 10.35 13.09
C GLY A 192 -6.93 11.87 12.97
N ILE A 193 -5.89 12.46 12.35
CA ILE A 193 -5.85 13.89 12.03
C ILE A 193 -6.98 14.26 11.07
N ALA A 194 -7.18 13.49 10.00
CA ALA A 194 -8.25 13.77 9.05
C ALA A 194 -9.64 13.71 9.72
N THR A 195 -9.92 12.69 10.53
CA THR A 195 -11.16 12.52 11.29
C THR A 195 -11.38 13.68 12.26
N PHE A 196 -10.36 14.08 13.02
CA PHE A 196 -10.46 15.18 13.97
C PHE A 196 -10.87 16.49 13.30
N TYR A 197 -10.23 16.83 12.17
CA TYR A 197 -10.54 18.05 11.42
C TYR A 197 -11.90 17.98 10.70
N LEU A 198 -12.39 16.78 10.36
CA LEU A 198 -13.71 16.57 9.76
C LEU A 198 -14.86 16.57 10.78
N TRP A 199 -14.61 16.11 12.01
CA TRP A 199 -15.60 16.07 13.08
C TRP A 199 -15.77 17.42 13.78
N SER A 200 -14.73 18.27 13.79
CA SER A 200 -14.80 19.62 14.34
C SER A 200 -15.88 20.43 13.60
N PRO A 201 -17.04 20.76 14.23
CA PRO A 201 -18.17 21.41 13.55
C PRO A 201 -17.90 22.87 13.17
N THR A 202 -16.74 23.39 13.54
CA THR A 202 -16.60 24.82 13.82
C THR A 202 -16.45 25.67 12.56
N LYS A 203 -16.05 25.15 11.39
CA LYS A 203 -15.94 25.99 10.18
C LYS A 203 -16.24 25.23 8.87
N ARG A 204 -17.35 25.63 8.25
CA ARG A 204 -17.87 25.43 6.88
C ARG A 204 -16.89 24.84 5.85
N SER A 205 -17.41 23.87 5.09
CA SER A 205 -16.93 23.37 3.78
C SER A 205 -15.87 22.26 3.79
N VAL A 206 -16.22 21.12 4.40
CA VAL A 206 -15.73 19.82 3.93
C VAL A 206 -16.93 19.15 3.25
N THR A 207 -16.78 18.80 1.98
CA THR A 207 -17.86 18.23 1.17
C THR A 207 -18.43 17.00 1.85
N GLY A 208 -19.75 16.85 1.96
CA GLY A 208 -20.39 15.71 2.63
C GLY A 208 -19.90 14.34 2.12
N LEU A 209 -19.44 14.30 0.87
CA LEU A 209 -18.75 13.15 0.28
C LEU A 209 -17.47 12.75 1.04
N ALA A 210 -16.63 13.70 1.44
CA ALA A 210 -15.40 13.39 2.19
C ALA A 210 -15.70 12.80 3.58
N LYS A 211 -16.80 13.22 4.22
CA LYS A 211 -17.25 12.69 5.51
C LYS A 211 -17.74 11.25 5.39
N VAL A 212 -18.67 10.98 4.45
CA VAL A 212 -19.21 9.63 4.20
C VAL A 212 -18.07 8.65 3.86
N MET A 213 -17.12 9.08 3.04
CA MET A 213 -16.01 8.22 2.64
C MET A 213 -15.01 7.91 3.74
N LEU A 214 -14.90 8.78 4.74
CA LEU A 214 -14.04 8.55 5.90
C LEU A 214 -14.77 7.70 6.93
N GLU A 215 -16.08 7.86 7.09
CA GLU A 215 -16.93 7.01 7.93
C GLU A 215 -16.86 5.54 7.49
N GLU A 216 -17.03 5.27 6.19
CA GLU A 216 -16.89 3.92 5.61
C GLU A 216 -15.44 3.38 5.72
N GLY A 217 -14.43 4.25 5.52
CA GLY A 217 -13.02 3.86 5.62
C GLY A 217 -12.53 3.60 7.04
N LEU A 218 -13.08 4.33 8.03
CA LEU A 218 -12.75 4.19 9.44
C LEU A 218 -13.28 2.88 10.00
N MET A 219 -14.48 2.45 9.60
CA MET A 219 -15.05 1.17 10.01
C MET A 219 -14.16 0.00 9.54
N TYR A 220 -13.68 0.06 8.29
CA TYR A 220 -12.75 -0.94 7.75
C TYR A 220 -11.41 -0.92 8.48
N PHE A 221 -10.89 0.27 8.80
CA PHE A 221 -9.63 0.41 9.52
C PHE A 221 -9.69 -0.14 10.95
N VAL A 222 -10.74 0.18 11.70
CA VAL A 222 -10.94 -0.29 13.09
C VAL A 222 -11.06 -1.81 13.13
N LEU A 223 -11.79 -2.42 12.19
CA LEU A 223 -11.90 -3.87 12.08
C LEU A 223 -10.55 -4.55 11.81
N LEU A 224 -9.66 -3.89 11.06
CA LEU A 224 -8.34 -4.41 10.73
C LEU A 224 -7.31 -4.24 11.85
N THR A 225 -7.36 -3.14 12.60
CA THR A 225 -6.43 -2.88 13.72
C THR A 225 -6.88 -3.51 15.04
N GLY A 226 -8.13 -3.96 15.14
CA GLY A 226 -8.71 -4.54 16.34
C GLY A 226 -8.55 -6.06 16.46
N GLN A 227 -7.83 -6.72 15.54
CA GLN A 227 -7.47 -8.14 15.58
C GLN A 227 -5.98 -8.31 15.80
#